data_AF-A0A800ETE1-F1
#
_entry.id   AF-A0A800ETE1-F1
#
_cell.length_a   1.000
_cell.length_b   1.000
_cell.length_c   1.000
_cell.angle_alpha   90.00
_cell.angle_beta   90.00
_cell.angle_gamma   90.00
#
_symmetry.space_group_name_H-M   'P 1'
#
loop_
_entity.id
_entity.type
_entity.pdbx_description
1 polymer ?
#
loop_
_entity_poly.entity_id
_entity_poly.type
_entity_poly.pdbx_seq_one_letter_code
_entity_poly.pdbx_strand_id
1 'polypeptide(L)'
;MNPTHYRPNMPISLPTPAGGPPMSTKRSRVHPPYKTKYRVSNWASYNKALVDRGSLRLWISPGAIANWNAKPSKRRRGGQPKYSNLAIETALTLRLVYHLPLRQTEGFVTSIFDLMGLHLDVPDHTTLSRRGKILKIKLKANGHMGPIDLIIDSTGLSVFGEGQWAAVKHGKRGFQGWKKLHLGVDGTGIIVAGMLTGPSFDDAKTGVRMIKSTRFKVKALVGDAAYDSREIYEAAEDHGARVVVPPIKNARVNKHSPQARNRSVKRIAKVGRQRWKTEVGYHRQGKVENTFFRYKTMIGDRLRSRDPDTQNTEVILGCNILNRMYERGPPRSVAIRD
;
A
#
# COMPACT_ATOMS: atom_id res chain seq x y z
N MET A 1 0.17 -57.31 8.11
CA MET A 1 -1.26 -57.51 7.80
C MET A 1 -1.99 -56.20 8.00
N ASN A 2 -2.61 -55.75 6.91
CA ASN A 2 -3.51 -54.61 6.66
C ASN A 2 -3.47 -53.31 7.49
N PRO A 3 -3.13 -52.16 6.83
CA PRO A 3 -3.36 -50.81 7.32
C PRO A 3 -4.82 -50.39 7.07
N THR A 4 -5.47 -49.80 8.08
CA THR A 4 -6.81 -49.23 7.92
C THR A 4 -6.76 -47.85 7.27
N HIS A 5 -7.55 -47.73 6.20
CA HIS A 5 -7.67 -46.61 5.28
C HIS A 5 -7.87 -45.24 5.94
N TYR A 6 -6.92 -44.34 5.73
CA TYR A 6 -7.13 -42.89 5.82
C TYR A 6 -7.79 -42.42 4.52
N ARG A 7 -9.08 -42.10 4.54
CA ARG A 7 -9.79 -41.47 3.41
C ARG A 7 -9.61 -39.94 3.47
N PRO A 8 -9.14 -39.28 2.40
CA PRO A 8 -9.03 -37.83 2.36
C PRO A 8 -10.37 -37.16 1.97
N ASN A 9 -10.68 -36.07 2.69
CA ASN A 9 -11.45 -34.88 2.29
C ASN A 9 -12.91 -35.03 1.83
N MET A 10 -13.85 -34.80 2.76
CA MET A 10 -15.10 -34.07 2.44
C MET A 10 -14.83 -32.56 2.42
N PRO A 11 -15.41 -31.78 1.49
CA PRO A 11 -15.28 -30.34 1.48
C PRO A 11 -16.11 -29.73 2.63
N ILE A 12 -15.43 -29.12 3.60
CA ILE A 12 -16.08 -28.29 4.62
C ILE A 12 -16.53 -27.00 3.93
N SER A 13 -17.83 -26.91 3.67
CA SER A 13 -18.51 -25.70 3.22
C SER A 13 -18.43 -24.63 4.32
N LEU A 14 -17.59 -23.61 4.13
CA LEU A 14 -17.55 -22.44 5.00
C LEU A 14 -18.79 -21.55 4.72
N PRO A 15 -19.45 -21.00 5.75
CA PRO A 15 -20.62 -20.14 5.58
C PRO A 15 -20.22 -18.81 4.93
N THR A 16 -20.99 -18.42 3.91
CA THR A 16 -20.89 -17.14 3.19
C THR A 16 -21.17 -15.99 4.15
N PRO A 17 -20.27 -14.99 4.32
CA PRO A 17 -20.58 -13.83 5.14
C PRO A 17 -21.63 -12.96 4.45
N ALA A 18 -22.68 -12.59 5.18
CA ALA A 18 -23.75 -11.75 4.70
C ALA A 18 -23.28 -10.32 4.32
N GLY A 19 -23.64 -9.93 3.11
CA GLY A 19 -23.90 -8.57 2.62
C GLY A 19 -23.21 -7.37 3.26
N GLY A 20 -22.01 -7.03 2.79
CA GLY A 20 -21.52 -5.65 2.81
C GLY A 20 -22.23 -4.78 1.75
N PRO A 21 -22.24 -3.44 1.88
CA PRO A 21 -22.88 -2.55 0.92
C PRO A 21 -22.30 -2.75 -0.48
N PRO A 22 -23.12 -2.66 -1.55
CA PRO A 22 -22.69 -3.04 -2.89
C PRO A 22 -21.55 -2.12 -3.33
N MET A 23 -20.38 -2.73 -3.56
CA MET A 23 -19.34 -2.09 -4.36
C MET A 23 -19.96 -1.63 -5.68
N SER A 24 -19.64 -0.41 -6.11
CA SER A 24 -19.93 0.07 -7.46
C SER A 24 -19.29 -0.90 -8.46
N THR A 25 -20.06 -1.89 -8.88
CA THR A 25 -19.66 -2.81 -9.93
C THR A 25 -19.75 -2.03 -11.22
N LYS A 26 -18.64 -1.45 -11.65
CA LYS A 26 -18.46 -1.07 -13.05
C LYS A 26 -18.58 -2.36 -13.86
N ARG A 27 -19.81 -2.72 -14.26
CA ARG A 27 -20.09 -3.81 -15.19
C ARG A 27 -19.48 -3.45 -16.54
N SER A 28 -18.24 -3.84 -16.77
CA SER A 28 -17.73 -3.99 -18.13
C SER A 28 -18.41 -5.21 -18.73
N ARG A 29 -19.46 -5.01 -19.52
CA ARG A 29 -20.21 -6.07 -20.24
C ARG A 29 -19.40 -6.78 -21.34
N VAL A 30 -18.08 -6.73 -21.29
CA VAL A 30 -17.19 -7.42 -22.24
C VAL A 30 -16.09 -8.09 -21.45
N HIS A 31 -16.32 -9.34 -21.06
CA HIS A 31 -15.24 -10.23 -20.66
C HIS A 31 -14.60 -10.77 -21.95
N PRO A 32 -13.28 -10.61 -22.16
CA PRO A 32 -12.60 -11.25 -23.28
C PRO A 32 -12.86 -12.77 -23.24
N PRO A 33 -13.15 -13.40 -24.39
CA PRO A 33 -13.46 -14.84 -24.46
C PRO A 33 -12.29 -15.74 -24.04
N TYR A 34 -11.06 -15.19 -24.01
CA TYR A 34 -9.88 -15.85 -23.49
C TYR A 34 -9.27 -15.02 -22.35
N LYS A 35 -9.00 -15.65 -21.21
CA LYS A 35 -8.10 -15.10 -20.19
C LYS A 35 -6.72 -15.68 -20.46
N THR A 36 -5.74 -14.81 -20.78
CA THR A 36 -4.33 -15.23 -20.82
C THR A 36 -3.97 -15.89 -19.50
N LYS A 37 -3.60 -17.17 -19.53
CA LYS A 37 -3.10 -17.88 -18.37
C LYS A 37 -1.67 -17.44 -18.11
N TYR A 38 -1.29 -17.35 -16.84
CA TYR A 38 0.06 -16.99 -16.43
C TYR A 38 0.64 -18.10 -15.55
N ARG A 39 1.93 -18.37 -15.69
CA ARG A 39 2.70 -19.21 -14.75
C ARG A 39 3.80 -18.40 -14.09
N VAL A 40 4.11 -18.72 -12.83
CA VAL A 40 5.25 -18.11 -12.12
C VAL A 40 6.51 -18.88 -12.48
N SER A 41 7.39 -18.27 -13.27
CA SER A 41 8.62 -18.90 -13.76
C SER A 41 9.67 -19.15 -12.67
N ASN A 42 9.62 -18.40 -11.56
CA ASN A 42 10.58 -18.47 -10.46
C ASN A 42 9.97 -19.04 -9.17
N TRP A 43 9.09 -20.04 -9.28
CA TRP A 43 8.29 -20.53 -8.15
C TRP A 43 9.11 -20.88 -6.91
N ALA A 44 10.23 -21.60 -7.07
CA ALA A 44 11.07 -22.00 -5.95
C ALA A 44 11.63 -20.81 -5.15
N SER A 45 12.20 -19.81 -5.83
CA SER A 45 12.73 -18.62 -5.16
C SER A 45 11.63 -17.72 -4.61
N TYR A 46 10.51 -17.61 -5.31
CA TYR A 46 9.33 -16.90 -4.82
C TYR A 46 8.77 -17.54 -3.54
N ASN A 47 8.66 -18.87 -3.49
CA ASN A 47 8.18 -19.60 -2.32
C ASN A 47 9.13 -19.42 -1.13
N LYS A 48 10.45 -19.51 -1.34
CA LYS A 48 11.43 -19.20 -0.31
C LYS A 48 11.27 -17.77 0.23
N ALA A 49 11.06 -16.80 -0.67
CA ALA A 49 10.80 -15.42 -0.27
C ALA A 49 9.50 -15.27 0.53
N LEU A 50 8.46 -16.09 0.26
CA LEU A 50 7.22 -16.11 1.06
C LEU A 50 7.49 -16.63 2.48
N VAL A 51 8.25 -17.71 2.62
CA VAL A 51 8.68 -18.24 3.92
C VAL A 51 9.49 -17.18 4.69
N ASP A 52 10.45 -16.54 4.02
CA ASP A 52 11.33 -15.53 4.63
C ASP A 52 10.57 -14.30 5.14
N ARG A 53 9.39 -13.98 4.58
CA ARG A 53 8.55 -12.86 5.06
C ARG A 53 8.05 -13.07 6.49
N GLY A 54 7.90 -14.33 6.93
CA GLY A 54 7.53 -14.67 8.30
C GLY A 54 8.71 -14.64 9.28
N SER A 55 9.94 -14.56 8.79
CA SER A 55 11.14 -14.59 9.62
C SER A 55 11.33 -13.30 10.42
N LEU A 56 11.53 -13.41 11.74
CA LEU A 56 11.83 -12.27 12.61
C LEU A 56 13.12 -11.55 12.22
N ARG A 57 14.07 -12.27 11.60
CA ARG A 57 15.34 -11.70 11.10
C ARG A 57 15.13 -10.67 9.98
N LEU A 58 13.97 -10.69 9.32
CA LEU A 58 13.60 -9.68 8.34
C LEU A 58 13.27 -8.32 8.99
N TRP A 59 12.77 -8.36 10.21
CA TRP A 59 12.16 -7.21 10.89
C TRP A 59 13.10 -6.64 11.96
N ILE A 60 13.78 -7.51 12.71
CA ILE A 60 14.78 -7.15 13.73
C ILE A 60 16.17 -7.26 13.09
N SER A 61 16.70 -6.12 12.66
CA SER A 61 18.05 -6.08 12.05
C SER A 61 19.14 -6.03 13.14
N PRO A 62 20.36 -6.53 12.86
CA PRO A 62 21.49 -6.36 13.77
C PRO A 62 21.76 -4.89 14.13
N GLY A 63 21.56 -3.98 13.17
CA GLY A 63 21.66 -2.54 13.41
C GLY A 63 20.59 -1.98 14.35
N ALA A 64 19.38 -2.55 14.36
CA ALA A 64 18.34 -2.18 15.31
C ALA A 64 18.68 -2.65 16.73
N ILE A 65 19.21 -3.86 16.88
CA ILE A 65 19.69 -4.39 18.17
C ILE A 65 20.84 -3.52 18.69
N ALA A 66 21.86 -3.27 17.87
CA ALA A 66 23.03 -2.48 18.25
C ALA A 66 22.72 -1.01 18.58
N ASN A 67 21.67 -0.44 17.99
CA ASN A 67 21.26 0.96 18.20
C ASN A 67 19.88 1.04 18.87
N TRP A 68 19.54 0.10 19.74
CA TRP A 68 18.23 0.03 20.37
C TRP A 68 17.99 1.22 21.32
N ASN A 69 18.96 1.47 22.19
CA ASN A 69 18.95 2.60 23.12
C ASN A 69 19.25 3.92 22.39
N ALA A 70 18.63 5.01 22.82
CA ALA A 70 18.91 6.31 22.22
C ALA A 70 20.31 6.78 22.63
N LYS A 71 20.98 7.51 21.73
CA LYS A 71 22.20 8.22 22.08
C LYS A 71 21.85 9.37 23.03
N PRO A 72 22.70 9.67 24.03
CA PRO A 72 22.50 10.81 24.92
C PRO A 72 22.29 12.10 24.13
N SER A 73 21.24 12.86 24.43
CA SER A 73 21.01 14.15 23.78
C SER A 73 21.88 15.22 24.43
N LYS A 74 22.43 16.13 23.61
CA LYS A 74 23.12 17.33 24.10
C LYS A 74 22.18 18.32 24.81
N ARG A 75 20.84 18.13 24.70
CA ARG A 75 19.85 18.97 25.39
C ARG A 75 19.80 18.60 26.88
N ARG A 76 20.10 19.55 27.76
CA ARG A 76 20.04 19.39 29.23
C ARG A 76 18.62 19.43 29.82
N ARG A 77 17.63 20.00 29.11
CA ARG A 77 16.26 20.23 29.62
C ARG A 77 15.24 19.33 28.92
N GLY A 78 14.40 18.64 29.72
CA GLY A 78 13.42 17.64 29.28
C GLY A 78 13.94 16.20 29.40
N GLY A 79 13.02 15.23 29.55
CA GLY A 79 13.37 13.82 29.69
C GLY A 79 14.11 13.26 28.48
N GLN A 80 15.27 12.62 28.72
CA GLN A 80 16.06 11.98 27.67
C GLN A 80 15.28 10.80 27.07
N PRO A 81 15.26 10.63 25.73
CA PRO A 81 14.67 9.46 25.14
C PRO A 81 15.47 8.21 25.55
N LYS A 82 14.84 7.21 26.18
CA LYS A 82 15.49 5.92 26.48
C LYS A 82 15.76 5.10 25.20
N TYR A 83 14.81 5.11 24.27
CA TYR A 83 14.85 4.31 23.05
C TYR A 83 15.06 5.15 21.80
N SER A 84 15.84 4.60 20.86
CA SER A 84 16.10 5.21 19.56
C SER A 84 14.85 5.21 18.68
N ASN A 85 14.84 6.05 17.63
CA ASN A 85 13.77 6.00 16.63
C ASN A 85 13.71 4.66 15.90
N LEU A 86 14.85 3.99 15.73
CA LEU A 86 14.94 2.69 15.08
C LEU A 86 14.30 1.59 15.93
N ALA A 87 14.43 1.64 17.26
CA ALA A 87 13.74 0.74 18.17
C ALA A 87 12.21 0.89 18.08
N ILE A 88 11.71 2.13 18.12
CA ILE A 88 10.28 2.42 17.97
C ILE A 88 9.77 1.99 16.59
N GLU A 89 10.50 2.28 15.51
CA GLU A 89 10.17 1.84 14.15
C GLU A 89 10.09 0.30 14.08
N THR A 90 11.03 -0.40 14.70
CA THR A 90 11.10 -1.87 14.70
C THR A 90 9.91 -2.48 15.45
N ALA A 91 9.60 -2.01 16.65
CA ALA A 91 8.45 -2.50 17.42
C ALA A 91 7.12 -2.21 16.72
N LEU A 92 6.94 -1.00 16.15
CA LEU A 92 5.73 -0.67 15.38
C LEU A 92 5.66 -1.43 14.05
N THR A 93 6.79 -1.83 13.46
CA THR A 93 6.83 -2.72 12.30
C THR A 93 6.29 -4.10 12.67
N LEU A 94 6.78 -4.70 13.75
CA LEU A 94 6.31 -6.00 14.25
C LEU A 94 4.82 -5.96 14.60
N ARG A 95 4.36 -4.86 15.21
CA ARG A 95 2.93 -4.61 15.47
C ARG A 95 2.08 -4.74 14.20
N LEU A 96 2.52 -4.16 13.09
CA LEU A 96 1.76 -4.20 11.84
C LEU A 96 1.86 -5.57 11.15
N VAL A 97 3.06 -6.14 11.07
CA VAL A 97 3.31 -7.44 10.42
C VAL A 97 2.55 -8.58 11.11
N TYR A 98 2.56 -8.63 12.45
CA TYR A 98 1.92 -9.69 13.23
C TYR A 98 0.54 -9.30 13.75
N HIS A 99 0.01 -8.18 13.25
CA HIS A 99 -1.31 -7.68 13.58
C HIS A 99 -1.60 -7.47 15.08
N LEU A 100 -0.60 -7.13 15.89
CA LEU A 100 -0.71 -7.01 17.34
C LEU A 100 -1.31 -5.65 17.80
N PRO A 101 -2.11 -5.62 18.88
CA PRO A 101 -2.32 -4.44 19.73
C PRO A 101 -1.02 -3.98 20.41
N LEU A 102 -0.96 -2.74 20.89
CA LEU A 102 0.27 -2.18 21.46
C LEU A 102 0.78 -2.93 22.70
N ARG A 103 -0.11 -3.31 23.63
CA ARG A 103 0.26 -4.09 24.82
C ARG A 103 0.77 -5.49 24.47
N GLN A 104 0.18 -6.13 23.47
CA GLN A 104 0.68 -7.42 22.96
C GLN A 104 2.01 -7.25 22.22
N THR A 105 2.23 -6.11 21.55
CA THR A 105 3.51 -5.81 20.91
C THR A 105 4.63 -5.71 21.94
N GLU A 106 4.37 -5.05 23.07
CA GLU A 106 5.30 -4.97 24.20
C GLU A 106 5.69 -6.38 24.67
N GLY A 107 4.73 -7.21 25.08
CA GLY A 107 5.03 -8.58 25.53
C GLY A 107 5.67 -9.48 24.46
N PHE A 108 5.27 -9.32 23.20
CA PHE A 108 5.83 -10.08 22.07
C PHE A 108 7.30 -9.74 21.83
N VAL A 109 7.65 -8.45 21.82
CA VAL A 109 9.05 -8.02 21.64
C VAL A 109 9.90 -8.44 22.83
N THR A 110 9.38 -8.32 24.06
CA THR A 110 10.06 -8.81 25.28
C THR A 110 10.38 -10.29 25.17
N SER A 111 9.38 -11.11 24.83
CA SER A 111 9.57 -12.56 24.68
C SER A 111 10.62 -12.92 23.62
N ILE A 112 10.66 -12.19 22.50
CA ILE A 112 11.68 -12.40 21.47
C ILE A 112 13.08 -12.05 22.00
N PHE A 113 13.21 -10.95 22.72
CA PHE A 113 14.51 -10.53 23.26
C PHE A 113 15.03 -11.52 24.29
N ASP A 114 14.17 -12.02 25.18
CA ASP A 114 14.50 -13.06 26.15
C ASP A 114 14.97 -14.35 25.45
N LEU A 115 14.21 -14.82 24.44
CA LEU A 115 14.57 -16.01 23.66
C LEU A 115 15.86 -15.84 22.85
N MET A 116 16.22 -14.60 22.50
CA MET A 116 17.47 -14.27 21.82
C MET A 116 18.63 -14.00 22.80
N GLY A 117 18.39 -14.02 24.11
CA GLY A 117 19.39 -13.67 25.13
C GLY A 117 19.82 -12.21 25.08
N LEU A 118 18.96 -11.30 24.62
CA LEU A 118 19.25 -9.87 24.50
C LEU A 118 18.89 -9.14 25.80
N HIS A 119 19.89 -8.61 26.50
CA HIS A 119 19.69 -7.75 27.67
C HIS A 119 19.33 -6.31 27.28
N LEU A 120 18.22 -6.15 26.56
CA LEU A 120 17.70 -4.86 26.10
C LEU A 120 16.30 -4.61 26.64
N ASP A 121 16.08 -3.45 27.25
CA ASP A 121 14.74 -3.05 27.68
C ASP A 121 13.83 -2.81 26.48
N VAL A 122 12.55 -3.17 26.61
CA VAL A 122 11.55 -2.98 25.55
C VAL A 122 10.72 -1.71 25.80
N PRO A 123 10.42 -0.90 24.76
CA PRO A 123 9.50 0.22 24.91
C PRO A 123 8.09 -0.27 25.26
N ASP A 124 7.55 0.24 26.37
CA ASP A 124 6.17 -0.05 26.76
C ASP A 124 5.15 0.53 25.76
N HIS A 125 3.91 0.02 25.81
CA HIS A 125 2.82 0.44 24.93
C HIS A 125 2.51 1.95 24.98
N THR A 126 2.71 2.63 26.11
CA THR A 126 2.50 4.09 26.24
C THR A 126 3.62 4.84 25.51
N THR A 127 4.86 4.37 25.66
CA THR A 127 6.03 4.88 24.95
C THR A 127 5.87 4.69 23.44
N LEU A 128 5.45 3.50 22.98
CA LEU A 128 5.18 3.21 21.58
C LEU A 128 4.08 4.11 21.01
N SER A 129 2.97 4.29 21.73
CA SER A 129 1.88 5.18 21.34
C SER A 129 2.36 6.62 21.16
N ARG A 130 3.03 7.16 22.18
CA ARG A 130 3.47 8.56 22.21
C ARG A 130 4.58 8.84 21.20
N ARG A 131 5.52 7.90 21.03
CA ARG A 131 6.62 8.03 20.05
C ARG A 131 6.14 7.80 18.62
N GLY A 132 5.16 6.92 18.40
CA GLY A 132 4.56 6.70 17.08
C GLY A 132 3.97 7.96 16.45
N LYS A 133 3.44 8.87 17.28
CA LYS A 133 2.91 10.17 16.86
C LYS A 133 3.96 11.09 16.23
N ILE A 134 5.18 11.10 16.78
CA ILE A 134 6.25 12.04 16.39
C ILE A 134 7.36 11.38 15.57
N LEU A 135 7.22 10.08 15.27
CA LEU A 135 8.23 9.30 14.57
C LEU A 135 8.26 9.70 13.09
N LYS A 136 9.34 10.36 12.66
CA LYS A 136 9.55 10.74 11.27
C LYS A 136 10.16 9.58 10.48
N ILE A 137 9.33 8.85 9.75
CA ILE A 137 9.76 7.73 8.91
C ILE A 137 9.81 8.19 7.46
N LYS A 138 10.91 7.88 6.78
CA LYS A 138 11.04 8.07 5.33
C LYS A 138 10.55 6.82 4.61
N LEU A 139 9.85 7.01 3.49
CA LEU A 139 9.53 5.91 2.58
C LEU A 139 10.84 5.35 1.98
N LYS A 140 11.04 4.05 2.12
CA LYS A 140 12.20 3.30 1.66
C LYS A 140 11.83 2.66 0.33
N ALA A 141 12.22 3.33 -0.75
CA ALA A 141 12.04 2.88 -2.13
C ALA A 141 13.41 2.84 -2.80
N ASN A 142 14.13 1.74 -2.63
CA ASN A 142 15.48 1.55 -3.16
C ASN A 142 15.43 0.95 -4.57
N GLY A 143 16.50 1.12 -5.36
CA GLY A 143 16.71 0.30 -6.57
C GLY A 143 16.28 0.90 -7.91
N HIS A 144 16.12 2.22 -8.02
CA HIS A 144 15.91 2.86 -9.33
C HIS A 144 17.12 3.67 -9.77
N MET A 145 17.69 3.30 -10.93
CA MET A 145 18.76 4.07 -11.61
C MET A 145 18.25 4.85 -12.83
N GLY A 146 16.94 4.85 -13.11
CA GLY A 146 16.38 5.49 -14.30
C GLY A 146 14.94 5.99 -14.13
N PRO A 147 14.38 6.63 -15.17
CA PRO A 147 13.01 7.13 -15.15
C PRO A 147 11.98 6.02 -14.90
N ILE A 148 11.01 6.28 -14.02
CA ILE A 148 9.96 5.33 -13.67
C ILE A 148 8.63 5.63 -14.39
N ASP A 149 7.83 4.61 -14.62
CA ASP A 149 6.40 4.80 -14.80
C ASP A 149 5.77 4.97 -13.41
N LEU A 150 5.31 6.18 -13.07
CA LEU A 150 4.64 6.48 -11.82
C LEU A 150 3.15 6.15 -11.96
N ILE A 151 2.70 5.10 -11.29
CA ILE A 151 1.34 4.58 -11.36
C ILE A 151 0.63 4.95 -10.06
N ILE A 152 -0.33 5.87 -10.14
CA ILE A 152 -1.05 6.41 -8.99
C ILE A 152 -2.51 5.96 -8.96
N ASP A 153 -2.99 5.68 -7.76
CA ASP A 153 -4.40 5.44 -7.46
C ASP A 153 -4.64 5.61 -5.95
N SER A 154 -5.90 5.56 -5.54
CA SER A 154 -6.31 5.67 -4.13
C SER A 154 -7.24 4.53 -3.70
N THR A 155 -7.21 4.21 -2.41
CA THR A 155 -8.18 3.30 -1.78
C THR A 155 -8.66 3.85 -0.44
N GLY A 156 -9.89 3.52 -0.08
CA GLY A 156 -10.39 3.71 1.29
C GLY A 156 -9.73 2.75 2.29
N LEU A 157 -9.39 3.27 3.47
CA LEU A 157 -9.10 2.53 4.69
C LEU A 157 -10.08 2.96 5.79
N SER A 158 -10.64 2.01 6.52
CA SER A 158 -11.54 2.31 7.64
C SER A 158 -10.76 2.87 8.84
N VAL A 159 -11.37 3.79 9.59
CA VAL A 159 -10.85 4.31 10.86
C VAL A 159 -11.74 3.81 12.00
N PHE A 160 -11.17 3.65 13.19
CA PHE A 160 -11.94 3.29 14.38
C PHE A 160 -12.97 4.39 14.71
N GLY A 161 -14.26 4.12 14.48
CA GLY A 161 -15.42 4.86 14.98
C GLY A 161 -16.32 3.97 15.85
N GLU A 162 -17.29 4.56 16.55
CA GLU A 162 -18.31 3.82 17.31
C GLU A 162 -18.85 2.66 16.45
N GLY A 163 -18.74 1.44 16.99
CA GLY A 163 -18.73 0.21 16.21
C GLY A 163 -20.02 -0.07 15.43
N GLN A 164 -20.02 -1.23 14.75
CA GLN A 164 -21.26 -1.84 14.24
C GLN A 164 -22.38 -1.86 15.30
N TRP A 165 -22.01 -1.95 16.58
CA TRP A 165 -22.89 -1.86 17.73
C TRP A 165 -23.65 -0.52 17.88
N ALA A 166 -23.05 0.63 17.53
CA ALA A 166 -23.74 1.92 17.56
C ALA A 166 -24.75 2.04 16.40
N ALA A 167 -24.40 1.47 15.24
CA ALA A 167 -25.32 1.36 14.10
C ALA A 167 -26.50 0.42 14.39
N VAL A 168 -26.28 -0.64 15.18
CA VAL A 168 -27.32 -1.58 15.64
C VAL A 168 -28.20 -0.96 16.74
N LYS A 169 -27.63 -0.22 17.71
CA LYS A 169 -28.37 0.33 18.85
C LYS A 169 -29.19 1.58 18.54
N HIS A 170 -28.70 2.47 17.68
CA HIS A 170 -29.28 3.81 17.56
C HIS A 170 -29.90 4.13 16.20
N GLY A 171 -29.91 3.18 15.24
CA GLY A 171 -30.47 3.37 13.88
C GLY A 171 -29.77 4.45 13.04
N LYS A 172 -28.95 5.29 13.66
CA LYS A 172 -28.01 6.20 13.04
C LYS A 172 -26.81 5.36 12.62
N ARG A 173 -26.44 5.44 11.33
CA ARG A 173 -25.13 4.96 10.86
C ARG A 173 -24.06 5.60 11.75
N GLY A 174 -23.58 4.88 12.77
CA GLY A 174 -22.44 5.30 13.56
C GLY A 174 -21.33 5.69 12.60
N PHE A 175 -20.71 6.86 12.80
CA PHE A 175 -19.72 7.41 11.87
C PHE A 175 -18.52 6.46 11.76
N GLN A 176 -18.58 5.51 10.82
CA GLN A 176 -17.40 4.83 10.31
C GLN A 176 -16.64 5.85 9.48
N GLY A 177 -15.78 6.63 10.13
CA GLY A 177 -14.82 7.45 9.42
C GLY A 177 -13.94 6.55 8.55
N TRP A 178 -13.66 6.97 7.32
CA TRP A 178 -12.68 6.34 6.46
C TRP A 178 -11.71 7.40 5.96
N LYS A 179 -10.50 6.98 5.59
CA LYS A 179 -9.47 7.84 4.99
C LYS A 179 -9.05 7.25 3.64
N LYS A 180 -8.53 8.10 2.77
CA LYS A 180 -7.96 7.68 1.48
C LYS A 180 -6.47 7.46 1.61
N LEU A 181 -6.04 6.23 1.36
CA LEU A 181 -4.64 5.90 1.11
C LEU A 181 -4.35 6.09 -0.37
N HIS A 182 -3.48 7.03 -0.70
CA HIS A 182 -2.97 7.26 -2.06
C HIS A 182 -1.60 6.61 -2.18
N LEU A 183 -1.42 5.76 -3.18
CA LEU A 183 -0.14 5.11 -3.46
C LEU A 183 0.33 5.46 -4.86
N GLY A 184 1.64 5.70 -4.96
CA GLY A 184 2.35 5.78 -6.22
C GLY A 184 3.31 4.60 -6.26
N VAL A 185 3.18 3.75 -7.28
CA VAL A 185 4.06 2.61 -7.50
C VAL A 185 4.81 2.78 -8.80
N ASP A 186 6.00 2.18 -8.89
CA ASP A 186 6.73 2.11 -10.14
C ASP A 186 6.19 0.98 -11.06
N GLY A 187 6.81 0.81 -12.24
CA GLY A 187 6.46 -0.25 -13.19
C GLY A 187 6.66 -1.67 -12.65
N THR A 188 7.50 -1.86 -11.62
CA THR A 188 7.69 -3.17 -10.99
C THR A 188 6.58 -3.48 -9.98
N GLY A 189 6.20 -2.51 -9.15
CA GLY A 189 5.25 -2.64 -8.04
C GLY A 189 5.83 -2.20 -6.68
N ILE A 190 7.01 -1.58 -6.65
CA ILE A 190 7.59 -0.90 -5.49
C ILE A 190 6.81 0.40 -5.25
N ILE A 191 6.45 0.65 -3.99
CA ILE A 191 5.80 1.89 -3.55
C ILE A 191 6.86 2.99 -3.49
N VAL A 192 6.69 4.03 -4.32
CA VAL A 192 7.59 5.19 -4.42
C VAL A 192 6.98 6.47 -3.85
N ALA A 193 5.66 6.49 -3.62
CA ALA A 193 4.95 7.56 -2.93
C ALA A 193 3.79 6.97 -2.12
N GLY A 194 3.51 7.53 -0.94
CA GLY A 194 2.39 7.13 -0.09
C GLY A 194 1.88 8.31 0.72
N MET A 195 0.57 8.57 0.68
CA MET A 195 -0.07 9.68 1.39
C MET A 195 -1.42 9.24 1.95
N LEU A 196 -1.82 9.80 3.09
CA LEU A 196 -3.13 9.57 3.68
C LEU A 196 -3.90 10.88 3.75
N THR A 197 -5.12 10.91 3.21
CA THR A 197 -5.98 12.10 3.23
C THR A 197 -7.34 11.79 3.83
N GLY A 198 -8.10 12.85 4.14
CA GLY A 198 -9.52 12.73 4.47
C GLY A 198 -10.35 12.17 3.30
N PRO A 199 -11.59 11.74 3.57
CA PRO A 199 -12.46 11.07 2.61
C PRO A 199 -12.91 11.97 1.44
N SER A 200 -13.07 13.27 1.69
CA SER A 200 -13.50 14.27 0.69
C SER A 200 -12.34 14.92 -0.06
N PHE A 201 -11.09 14.55 0.24
CA PHE A 201 -9.95 15.14 -0.44
C PHE A 201 -9.87 14.64 -1.89
N ASP A 202 -9.54 15.55 -2.79
CA ASP A 202 -9.50 15.31 -4.22
C ASP A 202 -8.27 14.48 -4.64
N ASP A 203 -8.51 13.48 -5.49
CA ASP A 203 -7.50 12.52 -5.90
C ASP A 203 -6.49 13.18 -6.84
N ALA A 204 -6.94 14.01 -7.79
CA ALA A 204 -6.06 14.74 -8.69
C ALA A 204 -5.14 15.71 -7.93
N LYS A 205 -5.66 16.47 -6.96
CA LYS A 205 -4.83 17.34 -6.09
C LYS A 205 -3.77 16.56 -5.33
N THR A 206 -4.11 15.35 -4.84
CA THR A 206 -3.12 14.48 -4.20
C THR A 206 -2.10 13.95 -5.20
N GLY A 207 -2.55 13.55 -6.39
CA GLY A 207 -1.69 13.13 -7.50
C GLY A 207 -0.67 14.20 -7.86
N VAL A 208 -1.08 15.46 -7.97
CA VAL A 208 -0.16 16.60 -8.20
C VAL A 208 0.91 16.69 -7.11
N ARG A 209 0.53 16.53 -5.83
CA ARG A 209 1.49 16.52 -4.71
C ARG A 209 2.46 15.35 -4.82
N MET A 210 1.99 14.17 -5.21
CA MET A 210 2.83 12.98 -5.39
C MET A 210 3.82 13.14 -6.54
N ILE A 211 3.39 13.76 -7.65
CA ILE A 211 4.27 14.09 -8.78
C ILE A 211 5.33 15.09 -8.32
N LYS A 212 4.94 16.21 -7.72
CA LYS A 212 5.88 17.27 -7.31
C LYS A 212 6.86 16.88 -6.20
N SER A 213 6.46 15.94 -5.33
CA SER A 213 7.31 15.49 -4.19
C SER A 213 8.16 14.28 -4.51
N THR A 214 8.01 13.68 -5.70
CA THR A 214 8.80 12.51 -6.07
C THR A 214 10.26 12.89 -6.29
N ARG A 215 11.16 12.11 -5.70
CA ARG A 215 12.61 12.23 -5.97
C ARG A 215 13.04 11.51 -7.25
N PHE A 216 12.13 10.78 -7.90
CA PHE A 216 12.42 9.95 -9.05
C PHE A 216 12.09 10.69 -10.34
N LYS A 217 12.92 10.52 -11.38
CA LYS A 217 12.54 10.97 -12.73
C LYS A 217 11.31 10.19 -13.19
N VAL A 218 10.29 10.87 -13.70
CA VAL A 218 9.04 10.23 -14.15
C VAL A 218 9.00 10.20 -15.67
N LYS A 219 8.95 9.00 -16.25
CA LYS A 219 8.79 8.79 -17.70
C LYS A 219 7.33 8.92 -18.12
N ALA A 220 6.44 8.31 -17.34
CA ALA A 220 5.01 8.36 -17.60
C ALA A 220 4.24 8.38 -16.29
N LEU A 221 3.17 9.14 -16.26
CA LEU A 221 2.18 9.13 -15.20
C LEU A 221 1.00 8.26 -15.64
N VAL A 222 0.68 7.22 -14.88
CA VAL A 222 -0.45 6.33 -15.13
C VAL A 222 -1.45 6.50 -13.98
N GLY A 223 -2.71 6.72 -14.30
CA GLY A 223 -3.76 6.88 -13.29
C GLY A 223 -5.12 6.61 -13.90
N ASP A 224 -6.12 6.44 -13.04
CA ASP A 224 -7.50 6.25 -13.48
C ASP A 224 -8.13 7.58 -13.95
N ALA A 225 -9.40 7.54 -14.37
CA ALA A 225 -10.07 8.73 -14.90
C ALA A 225 -10.28 9.86 -13.87
N ALA A 226 -10.16 9.60 -12.55
CA ALA A 226 -10.24 10.63 -11.53
C ALA A 226 -9.05 11.61 -11.59
N TYR A 227 -7.95 11.20 -12.23
CA TYR A 227 -6.78 12.03 -12.46
C TYR A 227 -6.83 12.81 -13.80
N ASP A 228 -7.94 12.79 -14.54
CA ASP A 228 -8.10 13.58 -15.79
C ASP A 228 -8.40 15.06 -15.48
N SER A 229 -7.44 15.75 -14.87
CA SER A 229 -7.51 17.17 -14.53
C SER A 229 -6.39 17.96 -15.20
N ARG A 230 -6.63 19.25 -15.48
CA ARG A 230 -5.63 20.13 -16.12
C ARG A 230 -4.32 20.16 -15.34
N GLU A 231 -4.41 20.25 -14.02
CA GLU A 231 -3.29 20.33 -13.08
C GLU A 231 -2.44 19.05 -13.10
N ILE A 232 -3.06 17.88 -13.34
CA ILE A 232 -2.32 16.63 -13.51
C ILE A 232 -1.49 16.65 -14.80
N TYR A 233 -2.08 17.12 -15.91
CA TYR A 233 -1.33 17.22 -17.17
C TYR A 233 -0.20 18.23 -17.08
N GLU A 234 -0.44 19.41 -16.48
CA GLU A 234 0.58 20.44 -16.26
C GLU A 234 1.70 19.91 -15.34
N ALA A 235 1.37 19.30 -14.20
CA ALA A 235 2.38 18.75 -13.30
C ALA A 235 3.21 17.62 -13.94
N ALA A 236 2.60 16.81 -14.80
CA ALA A 236 3.31 15.78 -15.55
C ALA A 236 4.21 16.39 -16.64
N GLU A 237 3.73 17.40 -17.36
CA GLU A 237 4.50 18.12 -18.39
C GLU A 237 5.72 18.83 -17.79
N ASP A 238 5.57 19.49 -16.64
CA ASP A 238 6.66 20.09 -15.87
C ASP A 238 7.74 19.06 -15.48
N HIS A 239 7.33 17.80 -15.30
CA HIS A 239 8.24 16.68 -15.00
C HIS A 239 8.78 15.98 -16.25
N GLY A 240 8.42 16.42 -17.45
CA GLY A 240 8.75 15.76 -18.72
C GLY A 240 8.08 14.39 -18.88
N ALA A 241 7.01 14.12 -18.13
CA ALA A 241 6.32 12.83 -18.08
C ALA A 241 5.14 12.78 -19.06
N ARG A 242 5.00 11.66 -19.76
CA ARG A 242 3.80 11.40 -20.58
C ARG A 242 2.62 11.00 -19.69
N VAL A 243 1.45 11.59 -19.94
CA VAL A 243 0.21 11.21 -19.23
C VAL A 243 -0.48 10.02 -19.89
N VAL A 244 -0.80 9.01 -19.07
CA VAL A 244 -1.51 7.77 -19.40
C VAL A 244 -2.75 7.67 -18.50
N VAL A 245 -3.59 8.69 -18.61
CA VAL A 245 -4.84 8.81 -17.87
C VAL A 245 -5.99 8.80 -18.88
N PRO A 246 -6.99 7.92 -18.73
CA PRO A 246 -8.11 7.87 -19.64
C PRO A 246 -9.01 9.09 -19.41
N PRO A 247 -9.32 9.88 -20.45
CA PRO A 247 -10.22 11.02 -20.30
C PRO A 247 -11.57 10.61 -19.69
N ILE A 248 -12.19 11.48 -18.88
CA ILE A 248 -13.50 11.22 -18.28
C ILE A 248 -14.56 10.87 -19.33
N LYS A 249 -15.65 10.24 -18.88
CA LYS A 249 -16.78 9.92 -19.77
C LYS A 249 -17.28 11.20 -20.43
N ASN A 250 -17.52 11.16 -21.74
CA ASN A 250 -17.98 12.30 -22.55
C ASN A 250 -16.98 13.47 -22.66
N ALA A 251 -15.69 13.26 -22.38
CA ALA A 251 -14.67 14.26 -22.63
C ALA A 251 -14.69 14.74 -24.10
N ARG A 252 -14.69 16.06 -24.30
CA ARG A 252 -14.61 16.70 -25.62
C ARG A 252 -13.30 17.45 -25.78
N VAL A 253 -12.88 17.59 -27.02
CA VAL A 253 -11.76 18.47 -27.39
C VAL A 253 -12.18 19.91 -27.15
N ASN A 254 -11.34 20.70 -26.49
CA ASN A 254 -11.53 22.15 -26.37
C ASN A 254 -10.18 22.88 -26.33
N LYS A 255 -10.18 24.17 -26.69
CA LYS A 255 -8.96 24.99 -26.80
C LYS A 255 -8.24 25.24 -25.46
N HIS A 256 -8.96 25.12 -24.34
CA HIS A 256 -8.43 25.37 -23.00
C HIS A 256 -7.91 24.10 -22.30
N SER A 257 -8.10 22.92 -22.90
CA SER A 257 -7.62 21.66 -22.37
C SER A 257 -6.16 21.42 -22.76
N PRO A 258 -5.38 20.75 -21.89
CA PRO A 258 -4.04 20.31 -22.23
C PRO A 258 -4.01 19.58 -23.58
N GLN A 259 -3.01 19.89 -24.42
CA GLN A 259 -2.93 19.30 -25.76
C GLN A 259 -2.80 17.78 -25.71
N ALA A 260 -2.05 17.25 -24.72
CA ALA A 260 -1.93 15.81 -24.49
C ALA A 260 -3.30 15.15 -24.24
N ARG A 261 -4.17 15.79 -23.45
CA ARG A 261 -5.54 15.34 -23.21
C ARG A 261 -6.36 15.33 -24.51
N ASN A 262 -6.30 16.41 -25.28
CA ASN A 262 -7.01 16.53 -26.56
C ASN A 262 -6.55 15.46 -27.56
N ARG A 263 -5.24 15.14 -27.62
CA ARG A 263 -4.71 14.05 -28.44
C ARG A 263 -5.32 12.70 -28.03
N SER A 264 -5.42 12.43 -26.73
CA SER A 264 -6.08 11.22 -26.23
C SER A 264 -7.55 11.14 -26.62
N VAL A 265 -8.31 12.24 -26.48
CA VAL A 265 -9.74 12.29 -26.88
C VAL A 265 -9.91 12.02 -28.39
N LYS A 266 -9.12 12.69 -29.24
CA LYS A 266 -9.14 12.47 -30.70
C LYS A 266 -8.78 11.03 -31.07
N ARG A 267 -7.76 10.46 -30.43
CA ARG A 267 -7.35 9.08 -30.69
C ARG A 267 -8.43 8.09 -30.26
N ILE A 268 -9.05 8.28 -29.10
CA ILE A 268 -10.16 7.45 -28.61
C ILE A 268 -11.34 7.48 -29.60
N ALA A 269 -11.66 8.63 -30.18
CA ALA A 269 -12.72 8.74 -31.19
C ALA A 269 -12.41 7.92 -32.47
N LYS A 270 -11.13 7.82 -32.85
CA LYS A 270 -10.69 7.08 -34.05
C LYS A 270 -10.59 5.58 -33.84
N VAL A 271 -10.04 5.12 -32.71
CA VAL A 271 -9.70 3.69 -32.51
C VAL A 271 -10.55 2.98 -31.45
N GLY A 272 -11.40 3.72 -30.73
CA GLY A 272 -12.14 3.22 -29.59
C GLY A 272 -11.30 3.20 -28.30
N ARG A 273 -11.98 3.34 -27.15
CA ARG A 273 -11.34 3.48 -25.83
C ARG A 273 -10.50 2.27 -25.43
N GLN A 274 -10.93 1.07 -25.78
CA GLN A 274 -10.23 -0.17 -25.41
C GLN A 274 -8.91 -0.33 -26.17
N ARG A 275 -8.93 -0.07 -27.48
CA ARG A 275 -7.70 -0.09 -28.30
C ARG A 275 -6.75 1.01 -27.87
N TRP A 276 -7.25 2.22 -27.61
CA TRP A 276 -6.43 3.31 -27.07
C TRP A 276 -5.74 2.91 -25.75
N LYS A 277 -6.47 2.30 -24.80
CA LYS A 277 -5.89 1.81 -23.53
C LYS A 277 -4.73 0.82 -23.76
N THR A 278 -4.85 -0.03 -24.78
CA THR A 278 -3.81 -0.98 -25.16
C THR A 278 -2.59 -0.25 -25.73
N GLU A 279 -2.81 0.67 -26.68
CA GLU A 279 -1.77 1.48 -27.35
C GLU A 279 -0.93 2.31 -26.36
N VAL A 280 -1.56 2.91 -25.34
CA VAL A 280 -0.85 3.79 -24.39
C VAL A 280 -0.23 3.04 -23.20
N GLY A 281 -0.45 1.72 -23.12
CA GLY A 281 0.02 0.87 -22.02
C GLY A 281 -0.73 1.08 -20.71
N TYR A 282 -2.05 1.31 -20.75
CA TYR A 282 -2.88 1.54 -19.56
C TYR A 282 -3.01 0.31 -18.64
N HIS A 283 -2.76 -0.90 -19.15
CA HIS A 283 -2.76 -2.14 -18.37
C HIS A 283 -1.81 -2.09 -17.15
N ARG A 284 -0.80 -1.20 -17.18
CA ARG A 284 0.10 -0.93 -16.06
C ARG A 284 -0.64 -0.47 -14.80
N GLN A 285 -1.84 0.13 -14.91
CA GLN A 285 -2.67 0.49 -13.76
C GLN A 285 -2.90 -0.69 -12.80
N GLY A 286 -3.00 -1.93 -13.30
CA GLY A 286 -3.14 -3.10 -12.45
C GLY A 286 -2.00 -3.31 -11.43
N LYS A 287 -0.85 -2.65 -11.60
CA LYS A 287 0.25 -2.69 -10.63
C LYS A 287 -0.12 -2.03 -9.30
N VAL A 288 -0.73 -0.85 -9.32
CA VAL A 288 -1.14 -0.18 -8.08
C VAL A 288 -2.33 -0.89 -7.43
N GLU A 289 -3.25 -1.42 -8.23
CA GLU A 289 -4.37 -2.26 -7.74
C GLU A 289 -3.85 -3.51 -7.01
N ASN A 290 -2.88 -4.21 -7.59
CA ASN A 290 -2.23 -5.36 -6.95
C ASN A 290 -1.49 -4.96 -5.66
N THR A 291 -0.88 -3.78 -5.63
CA THR A 291 -0.24 -3.25 -4.41
C THR A 291 -1.27 -2.94 -3.32
N PHE A 292 -2.44 -2.40 -3.66
CA PHE A 292 -3.52 -2.23 -2.69
C PHE A 292 -4.06 -3.55 -2.17
N PHE A 293 -4.22 -4.55 -3.04
CA PHE A 293 -4.58 -5.90 -2.62
C PHE A 293 -3.57 -6.43 -1.59
N ARG A 294 -2.27 -6.38 -1.91
CA ARG A 294 -1.19 -6.78 -0.99
C ARG A 294 -1.23 -5.98 0.32
N TYR A 295 -1.48 -4.67 0.26
CA TYR A 295 -1.52 -3.81 1.44
C TYR A 295 -2.64 -4.25 2.38
N LYS A 296 -3.85 -4.42 1.84
CA LYS A 296 -5.02 -4.82 2.63
C LYS A 296 -4.89 -6.24 3.18
N THR A 297 -4.28 -7.15 2.43
CA THR A 297 -4.03 -8.52 2.90
C THR A 297 -2.96 -8.59 3.99
N MET A 298 -1.85 -7.85 3.85
CA MET A 298 -0.69 -7.98 4.74
C MET A 298 -0.68 -7.01 5.92
N ILE A 299 -1.28 -5.82 5.78
CA ILE A 299 -1.30 -4.79 6.84
C ILE A 299 -2.71 -4.66 7.42
N GLY A 300 -3.71 -4.67 6.54
CA GLY A 300 -5.12 -4.55 6.87
C GLY A 300 -5.82 -3.46 6.07
N ASP A 301 -7.15 -3.51 6.05
CA ASP A 301 -8.04 -2.52 5.44
C ASP A 301 -8.50 -1.42 6.43
N ARG A 302 -7.93 -1.44 7.64
CA ARG A 302 -8.27 -0.55 8.75
C ARG A 302 -7.02 0.06 9.35
N LEU A 303 -7.11 1.36 9.62
CA LEU A 303 -6.14 2.09 10.44
C LEU A 303 -6.36 1.74 11.91
N ARG A 304 -5.30 1.30 12.58
CA ARG A 304 -5.37 0.86 13.98
C ARG A 304 -5.36 2.05 14.95
N SER A 305 -4.70 3.16 14.58
CA SER A 305 -4.67 4.38 15.40
C SER A 305 -5.90 5.26 15.17
N ARG A 306 -6.31 6.01 16.20
CA ARG A 306 -7.30 7.09 16.11
C ARG A 306 -6.65 8.47 15.86
N ASP A 307 -5.40 8.63 16.27
CA ASP A 307 -4.65 9.89 16.13
C ASP A 307 -4.14 10.07 14.68
N PRO A 308 -4.42 11.21 14.02
CA PRO A 308 -4.04 11.43 12.61
C PRO A 308 -2.54 11.33 12.31
N ASP A 309 -1.67 11.82 13.19
CA ASP A 309 -0.22 11.79 12.97
C ASP A 309 0.29 10.35 13.03
N THR A 310 -0.21 9.60 14.02
CA THR A 310 0.11 8.17 14.15
C THR A 310 -0.43 7.35 12.98
N GLN A 311 -1.59 7.71 12.40
CA GLN A 311 -2.10 7.07 11.18
C GLN A 311 -1.18 7.31 9.97
N ASN A 312 -0.59 8.51 9.85
CA ASN A 312 0.40 8.78 8.81
C ASN A 312 1.65 7.90 9.00
N THR A 313 2.16 7.80 10.22
CA THR A 313 3.28 6.90 10.56
C THR A 313 2.96 5.45 10.20
N GLU A 314 1.76 4.98 10.55
CA GLU A 314 1.28 3.62 10.26
C GLU A 314 1.25 3.32 8.76
N VAL A 315 0.76 4.26 7.94
CA VAL A 315 0.73 4.11 6.47
C VAL A 315 2.13 4.01 5.88
N ILE A 316 3.05 4.89 6.30
CA ILE A 316 4.42 4.87 5.78
C ILE A 316 5.15 3.58 6.22
N LEU A 317 4.91 3.10 7.44
CA LEU A 317 5.39 1.79 7.88
C LEU A 317 4.82 0.67 7.01
N GLY A 318 3.51 0.65 6.76
CA GLY A 318 2.86 -0.33 5.89
C GLY A 318 3.49 -0.36 4.49
N CYS A 319 3.76 0.81 3.91
CA CYS A 319 4.46 0.91 2.62
C CYS A 319 5.88 0.33 2.68
N ASN A 320 6.65 0.67 3.73
CA ASN A 320 8.00 0.15 3.94
C ASN A 320 8.03 -1.38 4.15
N ILE A 321 7.05 -1.92 4.87
CA ILE A 321 6.86 -3.37 5.05
C ILE A 321 6.64 -4.03 3.70
N LEU A 322 5.72 -3.50 2.89
CA LEU A 322 5.43 -4.05 1.56
C LEU A 322 6.63 -4.01 0.62
N ASN A 323 7.39 -2.91 0.62
CA ASN A 323 8.61 -2.77 -0.18
C ASN A 323 9.66 -3.80 0.27
N ARG A 324 9.90 -3.91 1.59
CA ARG A 324 10.86 -4.89 2.13
C ARG A 324 10.45 -6.34 1.79
N MET A 325 9.16 -6.68 1.84
CA MET A 325 8.66 -7.99 1.41
C MET A 325 8.83 -8.21 -0.09
N TYR A 326 8.67 -7.17 -0.90
CA TYR A 326 8.81 -7.24 -2.35
C TYR A 326 10.26 -7.45 -2.77
N GLU A 327 11.20 -6.74 -2.13
CA GLU A 327 12.65 -6.85 -2.36
C GLU A 327 13.19 -8.28 -2.11
N ARG A 328 12.53 -9.09 -1.26
CA ARG A 328 12.92 -10.50 -1.02
C ARG A 328 12.68 -11.42 -2.21
N GLY A 329 11.78 -11.05 -3.11
CA GLY A 329 11.46 -11.87 -4.27
C GLY A 329 10.01 -11.67 -4.71
N PRO A 330 9.78 -10.94 -5.81
CA PRO A 330 8.46 -10.90 -6.43
C PRO A 330 8.24 -12.11 -7.35
N PRO A 331 6.98 -12.48 -7.63
CA PRO A 331 6.68 -13.49 -8.63
C PRO A 331 7.01 -12.97 -10.02
N ARG A 332 7.68 -13.80 -10.84
CA ARG A 332 7.95 -13.56 -12.26
C ARG A 332 6.92 -14.30 -13.11
N SER A 333 5.77 -13.67 -13.28
CA SER A 333 4.67 -14.21 -14.09
C SER A 333 4.97 -14.09 -15.57
N VAL A 334 4.93 -15.23 -16.28
CA VAL A 334 5.04 -15.30 -17.74
C VAL A 334 3.72 -15.79 -18.32
N ALA A 335 3.30 -15.19 -19.43
CA ALA A 335 2.12 -15.64 -20.14
C ALA A 335 2.37 -17.05 -20.67
N ILE A 336 1.39 -17.94 -20.46
CA ILE A 336 1.35 -19.24 -21.13
C ILE A 336 0.84 -18.95 -22.54
N ARG A 337 1.69 -19.20 -23.54
CA ARG A 337 1.27 -19.25 -24.94
C ARG A 337 0.80 -20.69 -25.16
N ASP A 338 -0.47 -20.84 -25.50
CA ASP A 338 -1.01 -22.12 -25.98
C ASP A 338 -0.43 -22.44 -27.36
#